data_AF-A0AAD5LTK4-F1
#
_entry.id   AF-A0AAD5LTK4-F1
#
_cell.length_a   1.000
_cell.length_b   1.000
_cell.length_c   1.000
_cell.angle_alpha   90.00
_cell.angle_beta   90.00
_cell.angle_gamma   90.00
#
_symmetry.space_group_name_H-M   'P 1'
#
loop_
_entity.id
_entity.type
_entity.pdbx_description
1 polymer ?
#
loop_
_entity_poly.entity_id
_entity_poly.type
_entity_poly.pdbx_seq_one_letter_code
_entity_poly.pdbx_strand_id
1 'polypeptide(L)'
;MSQRHAYLGDLEEVQHPQLSLFAEGTVMALPILFLRDVVIFPGEEVPLRMLSDSSLESIREQLATEGALLGIVSPGQVCESFA
;
A
#
# COMPACT_ATOMS: atom_id res chain seq x y z
N MET A 1 -23.10 6.14 11.93
CA MET A 1 -21.90 5.34 11.64
C MET A 1 -20.79 6.34 11.36
N SER A 2 -19.82 6.53 12.26
CA SER A 2 -18.72 7.46 12.01
C SER A 2 -17.86 6.90 10.89
N GLN A 3 -17.76 7.60 9.76
CA GLN A 3 -16.79 7.29 8.72
C GLN A 3 -15.39 7.33 9.37
N ARG A 4 -14.72 6.18 9.44
CA ARG A 4 -13.29 6.12 9.75
C ARG A 4 -12.60 6.96 8.67
N HIS A 5 -11.89 8.01 9.08
CA HIS A 5 -11.23 8.96 8.19
C HIS A 5 -12.13 9.93 7.39
N ALA A 6 -13.21 10.46 7.99
CA ALA A 6 -14.07 11.49 7.37
C ALA A 6 -13.33 12.73 6.80
N TYR A 7 -12.11 13.03 7.28
CA TYR A 7 -11.28 14.12 6.76
C TYR A 7 -10.72 13.86 5.34
N LEU A 8 -10.85 12.65 4.82
CA LEU A 8 -10.48 12.30 3.45
C LEU A 8 -11.58 12.61 2.43
N GLY A 9 -12.78 12.96 2.89
CA GLY A 9 -13.94 13.17 2.04
C GLY A 9 -14.64 11.86 1.66
N ASP A 10 -15.36 11.89 0.55
CA ASP A 10 -16.10 10.73 0.05
C ASP A 10 -15.14 9.72 -0.58
N LEU A 11 -15.05 8.53 0.02
CA LEU A 11 -14.25 7.42 -0.46
C LEU A 11 -15.15 6.38 -1.12
N GLU A 12 -14.76 5.91 -2.30
CA GLU A 12 -15.38 4.73 -2.90
C GLU A 12 -14.81 3.47 -2.22
N GLU A 13 -15.69 2.72 -1.59
CA GLU A 13 -15.30 1.47 -0.93
C GLU A 13 -15.10 0.37 -1.98
N VAL A 14 -13.89 -0.19 -2.02
CA VAL A 14 -13.63 -1.38 -2.83
C VAL A 14 -14.14 -2.58 -2.04
N GLN A 15 -15.24 -3.21 -2.50
CA GLN A 15 -16.03 -4.20 -1.74
C GLN A 15 -15.34 -5.56 -1.46
N HIS A 16 -14.02 -5.65 -1.60
CA HIS A 16 -13.32 -6.92 -1.46
C HIS A 16 -11.96 -6.75 -0.77
N PRO A 17 -11.91 -6.66 0.57
CA PRO A 17 -10.68 -6.90 1.31
C PRO A 17 -10.35 -8.40 1.21
N GLN A 18 -9.89 -8.84 0.04
CA GLN A 18 -9.34 -10.18 -0.10
C GLN A 18 -7.98 -10.18 0.59
N LEU A 19 -7.89 -10.96 1.67
CA LEU A 19 -6.61 -11.33 2.26
C LEU A 19 -5.85 -12.15 1.22
N SER A 20 -4.94 -11.51 0.50
CA SER A 20 -4.03 -12.19 -0.41
C SER A 20 -2.95 -12.90 0.40
N LEU A 21 -3.20 -14.19 0.68
CA LEU A 21 -2.24 -15.06 1.34
C LEU A 21 -1.35 -15.73 0.31
N PHE A 22 -0.04 -15.55 0.46
CA PHE A 22 0.96 -16.11 -0.43
C PHE A 22 1.65 -17.30 0.20
N ALA A 23 2.00 -18.29 -0.62
CA ALA A 23 2.82 -19.39 -0.17
C ALA A 23 4.22 -18.90 0.20
N GLU A 24 4.85 -19.54 1.17
CA GLU A 24 6.22 -19.24 1.56
C GLU A 24 7.17 -19.41 0.37
N GLY A 25 8.11 -18.47 0.19
CA GLY A 25 9.05 -18.47 -0.93
C GLY A 25 8.50 -17.94 -2.26
N THR A 26 7.25 -17.46 -2.30
CA THR A 26 6.70 -16.80 -3.49
C THR A 26 7.43 -15.50 -3.76
N VAL A 27 7.96 -15.34 -4.98
CA VAL A 27 8.53 -14.09 -5.46
C VAL A 27 7.45 -13.27 -6.14
N MET A 28 7.28 -12.02 -5.71
CA MET A 28 6.29 -11.09 -6.28
C MET A 28 6.94 -9.79 -6.72
N ALA A 29 6.53 -9.30 -7.89
CA ALA A 29 6.84 -7.95 -8.34
C ALA A 29 5.68 -7.04 -7.94
N LEU A 30 5.90 -6.20 -6.93
CA LEU A 30 4.93 -5.23 -6.45
C LEU A 30 5.49 -3.80 -6.60
N PRO A 31 4.67 -2.81 -6.96
CA PRO A 31 5.06 -1.42 -6.88
C PRO A 31 5.32 -1.07 -5.41
N ILE A 32 6.30 -0.19 -5.19
CA ILE A 32 6.75 0.15 -3.85
C ILE A 32 6.25 1.54 -3.47
N LEU A 33 5.59 1.63 -2.33
CA LEU A 33 5.36 2.87 -1.60
C LEU A 33 6.45 3.03 -0.55
N PHE A 34 7.24 4.09 -0.69
CA PHE A 34 8.23 4.47 0.30
C PHE A 34 7.63 5.46 1.30
N LEU A 35 7.48 5.03 2.56
CA LEU A 35 6.96 5.88 3.63
C LEU A 35 8.10 6.19 4.60
N ARG A 36 8.51 7.46 4.64
CA ARG A 36 9.75 7.89 5.32
C ARG A 36 9.73 7.75 6.84
N ASP A 37 8.57 7.74 7.47
CA ASP A 37 8.46 7.74 8.93
C ASP A 37 7.32 6.83 9.42
N VAL A 38 6.96 5.82 8.61
CA VAL A 38 5.84 4.93 8.90
C VAL A 38 6.29 3.47 8.85
N VAL A 39 5.95 2.74 9.92
CA VAL A 39 6.05 1.28 9.99
C VAL A 39 4.61 0.75 10.00
N ILE A 40 4.33 -0.20 9.11
CA ILE A 40 2.99 -0.78 8.95
C ILE A 40 3.02 -2.21 9.47
N PHE A 41 2.07 -2.54 10.34
CA PHE A 41 1.85 -3.90 10.82
C PHE A 41 0.72 -4.56 10.03
N PRO A 42 0.75 -5.89 9.85
CA PRO A 42 -0.35 -6.60 9.21
C PRO A 42 -1.69 -6.33 9.92
N GLY A 43 -2.71 -5.97 9.15
CA GLY A 43 -4.05 -5.66 9.66
C GLY A 43 -4.29 -4.19 10.04
N GLU A 44 -3.27 -3.34 10.01
CA GLU A 44 -3.43 -1.89 10.20
C GLU A 44 -3.94 -1.21 8.93
N GLU A 45 -4.86 -0.26 9.11
CA GLU A 45 -5.36 0.61 8.04
C GLU A 45 -4.52 1.89 7.99
N VAL A 46 -3.98 2.23 6.81
CA VAL A 46 -3.15 3.43 6.62
C VAL A 46 -3.80 4.39 5.62
N PRO A 47 -4.32 5.54 6.09
CA PRO A 47 -4.88 6.56 5.22
C PRO A 47 -3.77 7.28 4.46
N LEU A 48 -3.79 7.24 3.13
CA LEU A 48 -2.80 7.89 2.27
C LEU A 48 -3.46 8.95 1.39
N ARG A 49 -2.75 10.07 1.19
CA ARG A 49 -3.11 11.10 0.21
C ARG A 49 -1.96 11.29 -0.77
N MET A 50 -2.19 10.93 -2.03
CA MET A 50 -1.18 11.06 -3.07
C MET A 50 -1.21 12.49 -3.63
N LEU A 51 -0.04 13.12 -3.70
CA LEU A 51 0.10 14.53 -4.10
C LEU A 51 0.80 14.72 -5.46
N SER A 52 1.37 13.66 -6.03
CA SER A 52 2.19 13.72 -7.25
C SER A 52 1.53 13.01 -8.43
N ASP A 53 1.30 13.73 -9.52
CA ASP A 53 0.58 13.23 -10.70
C ASP A 53 1.32 12.10 -11.44
N SER A 54 2.66 12.11 -11.46
CA SER A 54 3.47 11.14 -12.20
C SER A 54 3.48 9.73 -11.60
N SER A 55 3.29 9.60 -10.29
CA SER A 55 3.21 8.31 -9.59
C SER A 55 1.76 7.85 -9.41
N LEU A 56 0.82 8.77 -9.62
CA LEU A 56 -0.61 8.56 -9.43
C LEU A 56 -1.20 7.60 -10.47
N GLU A 57 -0.83 7.72 -11.74
CA GLU A 57 -1.43 6.90 -12.81
C GLU A 57 -1.12 5.41 -12.65
N SER A 58 0.15 5.05 -12.45
CA SER A 58 0.55 3.64 -12.29
C SER A 58 -0.04 3.00 -11.04
N ILE A 59 -0.07 3.73 -9.92
CA ILE A 59 -0.69 3.23 -8.68
C ILE A 59 -2.21 3.14 -8.84
N ARG A 60 -2.85 4.12 -9.51
CA ARG A 60 -4.30 4.12 -9.73
C ARG A 60 -4.72 2.97 -10.64
N GLU A 61 -4.01 2.72 -11.74
CA GLU A 61 -4.28 1.57 -12.61
C GLU A 61 -4.16 0.26 -11.85
N GLN A 62 -3.14 0.15 -10.99
CA GLN A 62 -2.96 -1.04 -10.18
C GLN A 62 -4.03 -1.19 -9.10
N LEU A 63 -4.41 -0.10 -8.41
CA LEU A 63 -5.49 -0.06 -7.41
C LEU A 63 -6.88 -0.29 -8.03
N ALA A 64 -7.07 0.08 -9.29
CA ALA A 64 -8.29 -0.18 -10.05
C ALA A 64 -8.43 -1.66 -10.44
N THR A 65 -7.35 -2.45 -10.35
CA THR A 65 -7.39 -3.89 -10.55
C THR A 65 -7.84 -4.57 -9.26
N GLU A 66 -8.75 -5.54 -9.37
CA GLU A 66 -9.21 -6.32 -8.22
C GLU A 66 -8.03 -6.97 -7.48
N GLY A 67 -7.98 -6.80 -6.15
CA GLY A 67 -6.92 -7.37 -5.33
C GLY A 67 -5.56 -6.68 -5.47
N ALA A 68 -5.55 -5.39 -5.77
CA ALA A 68 -4.33 -4.59 -5.88
C ALA A 68 -3.42 -4.70 -4.65
N LEU A 69 -2.16 -5.04 -4.89
CA LEU A 69 -1.15 -5.18 -3.85
C LEU A 69 -0.04 -4.16 -4.05
N LEU A 70 0.36 -3.55 -2.94
CA LEU A 70 1.46 -2.59 -2.89
C LEU A 70 2.48 -3.09 -1.87
N GLY A 71 3.76 -3.02 -2.21
CA GLY A 71 4.85 -3.22 -1.27
C GLY A 71 5.08 -1.93 -0.47
N ILE A 72 5.23 -2.03 0.85
CA ILE A 72 5.63 -0.90 1.69
C ILE A 72 7.08 -1.11 2.10
N VAL A 73 7.92 -0.09 1.86
CA VAL A 73 9.30 -0.08 2.35
C VAL A 73 9.41 0.92 3.48
N SER A 74 9.80 0.41 4.65
CA SER A 74 10.12 1.24 5.82
C SER A 74 11.58 1.70 5.77
N PRO A 75 11.89 2.90 6.31
CA PRO A 75 13.24 3.43 6.35
C PRO A 75 14.08 2.61 7.34
N GLY A 76 15.32 2.33 6.97
CA GLY A 76 16.22 1.48 7.76
C GLY A 76 16.39 0.07 7.21
N GLN A 77 15.62 -0.33 6.19
CA GLN A 77 15.91 -1.52 5.38
C GLN A 77 16.93 -1.26 4.27
N VAL A 78 17.83 -0.28 4.46
CA VAL A 78 19.05 -0.24 3.64
C VAL A 78 19.80 -1.51 4.02
N CYS A 79 19.67 -2.52 3.17
CA CYS A 79 20.47 -3.73 3.22
C CYS A 79 21.91 -3.30 3.40
N GLU A 80 22.48 -3.50 4.59
CA GLU A 80 23.92 -3.50 4.72
C GLU A 80 24.41 -4.56 3.75
N SER A 81 25.04 -4.09 2.68
CA SER A 81 25.78 -4.93 1.76
C SER A 81 26.76 -5.72 2.61
N PHE A 82 26.46 -6.99 2.90
CA PHE A 82 27.42 -7.90 3.48
C PHE A 82 28.52 -8.09 2.44
N ALA A 83 29.61 -7.35 2.62
CA ALA A 83 30.87 -7.51 1.92
C ALA A 83 31.68 -8.67 2.52
#